data_AF-A0AAV4JV47-F1
#
_entry.id   AF-A0AAV4JV47-F1
#
_cell.length_a   1.000
_cell.length_b   1.000
_cell.length_c   1.000
_cell.angle_alpha   90.00
_cell.angle_beta   90.00
_cell.angle_gamma   90.00
#
_symmetry.space_group_name_H-M   'P 1'
#
loop_
_entity.id
_entity.type
_entity.pdbx_description
1 polymer ?
#
loop_
_entity_poly.entity_id
_entity_poly.type
_entity_poly.pdbx_seq_one_letter_code
_entity_poly.pdbx_strand_id
1 'polypeptide(L)'
;MAGEVENIEKFLDEHLPAEKLKEVKRLLYGKELRSLEFPPEAQELATEKEFELKGYICDAAAESSRSLKVVRIAGVQNKIVLATSAPVTAQRDAIWAKISDIIKCAALCGVNILCLQEAWTMPFAFCTREKRPWAEFAEPAEIGPTTKFLQQVGQ
;
A
#
# COMPACT_ATOMS: atom_id res chain seq x y z
N MET A 1 26.93 2.11 -14.49
CA MET A 1 26.05 2.16 -13.32
C MET A 1 24.91 3.08 -13.69
N ALA A 2 23.71 2.54 -13.92
CA ALA A 2 22.54 3.40 -14.07
C ALA A 2 22.39 4.18 -12.76
N GLY A 3 22.29 5.50 -12.81
CA GLY A 3 22.04 6.29 -11.59
C GLY A 3 20.79 5.75 -10.91
N GLU A 4 20.85 5.61 -9.58
CA GLU A 4 19.69 5.15 -8.81
C GLU A 4 18.58 6.19 -8.95
N VAL A 5 17.48 5.81 -9.61
CA VAL A 5 16.27 6.62 -9.70
C VAL A 5 15.25 6.02 -8.73
N GLU A 6 14.99 6.72 -7.63
CA GLU A 6 14.04 6.24 -6.61
C GLU A 6 12.59 6.26 -7.10
N ASN A 7 12.22 7.29 -7.86
CA ASN A 7 10.86 7.51 -8.32
C ASN A 7 10.85 8.20 -9.69
N ILE A 8 10.16 7.61 -10.66
CA ILE A 8 10.07 8.15 -12.02
C ILE A 8 9.39 9.51 -12.06
N GLU A 9 8.35 9.76 -11.25
CA GLU A 9 7.67 11.05 -11.21
C GLU A 9 8.60 12.16 -10.71
N LYS A 10 9.31 11.93 -9.60
CA LYS A 10 10.30 12.89 -9.08
C LYS A 10 11.37 13.19 -10.12
N PHE A 11 11.89 12.16 -10.78
CA PHE A 11 12.92 12.31 -11.80
C PHE A 11 12.42 13.14 -12.99
N LEU A 12 11.21 12.88 -13.47
CA LEU A 12 10.60 13.66 -14.54
C LEU A 12 10.37 15.12 -14.12
N ASP A 13 9.88 15.34 -12.90
CA ASP A 13 9.59 16.67 -12.35
C ASP A 13 10.87 17.52 -12.23
N GLU A 14 11.99 16.92 -11.85
CA GLU A 14 13.28 17.60 -11.68
C GLU A 14 13.98 17.94 -13.01
N HIS A 15 13.75 17.15 -14.07
CA HIS A 15 14.57 17.21 -15.29
C HIS A 15 13.83 17.72 -16.53
N LEU A 16 12.51 17.87 -16.49
CA LEU A 16 11.71 18.34 -17.63
C LEU A 16 11.13 19.74 -17.38
N PRO A 17 11.19 20.66 -18.38
CA PRO A 17 10.43 21.89 -18.32
C PRO A 17 8.93 21.62 -18.20
N ALA A 18 8.20 22.48 -17.47
CA ALA A 18 6.78 22.29 -17.15
C ALA A 18 5.88 21.95 -18.37
N GLU A 19 6.09 22.61 -19.50
CA GLU A 19 5.34 22.36 -20.75
C GLU A 19 5.55 20.93 -21.27
N LYS A 20 6.81 20.45 -21.27
CA LYS A 20 7.14 19.10 -21.71
C LYS A 20 6.70 18.05 -20.69
N LEU A 21 6.86 18.36 -19.40
CA LEU A 21 6.46 17.50 -18.30
C LEU A 21 4.96 17.18 -18.35
N LYS A 22 4.13 18.20 -18.61
CA LYS A 22 2.68 18.05 -18.76
C LYS A 22 2.33 17.09 -19.91
N GLU A 23 2.96 17.27 -21.08
CA GLU A 23 2.73 16.37 -22.22
C GLU A 23 3.24 14.95 -21.97
N VAL A 24 4.40 14.80 -21.31
CA VAL A 24 4.94 13.48 -20.94
C VAL A 24 4.01 12.77 -19.96
N LYS A 25 3.57 13.44 -18.88
CA LYS A 25 2.60 12.87 -17.93
C LYS A 25 1.29 12.51 -18.62
N ARG A 26 0.82 13.35 -19.55
CA ARG A 26 -0.38 13.07 -20.35
C ARG A 26 -0.25 11.81 -21.20
N LEU A 27 0.91 11.59 -21.81
CA LEU A 27 1.16 10.41 -22.64
C LEU A 27 1.35 9.13 -21.82
N LEU A 28 2.05 9.21 -20.68
CA LEU A 28 2.34 8.03 -19.83
C LEU A 28 1.15 7.62 -18.96
N TYR A 29 0.48 8.58 -18.34
CA TYR A 29 -0.55 8.32 -17.31
C TYR A 29 -1.96 8.67 -17.77
N GLY A 30 -2.10 9.42 -18.87
CA GLY A 30 -3.39 9.91 -19.34
C GLY A 30 -3.81 11.21 -18.66
N LYS A 31 -4.95 11.21 -17.98
CA LYS A 31 -5.47 12.42 -17.33
C LYS A 31 -4.72 12.67 -16.02
N GLU A 32 -4.28 13.90 -15.80
CA GLU A 32 -3.74 14.33 -14.51
C GLU A 32 -4.83 14.25 -13.43
N LEU A 33 -4.53 13.56 -12.34
CA LEU A 33 -5.44 13.35 -11.21
C LEU A 33 -5.19 14.40 -10.13
N ARG A 34 -6.26 14.81 -9.45
CA ARG A 34 -6.15 15.72 -8.31
C ARG A 34 -5.62 14.95 -7.10
N SER A 35 -4.68 15.54 -6.36
CA SER A 35 -4.22 14.98 -5.09
C SER A 35 -5.33 14.98 -4.04
N LEU A 36 -5.36 13.93 -3.22
CA LEU A 36 -6.26 13.83 -2.07
C LEU A 36 -5.64 14.53 -0.86
N GLU A 37 -6.41 15.38 -0.19
CA GLU A 37 -6.00 15.96 1.08
C GLU A 37 -6.20 14.95 2.22
N PHE A 38 -5.17 14.79 3.05
CA PHE A 38 -5.18 13.86 4.17
C PHE A 38 -5.36 14.58 5.52
N PRO A 39 -6.09 13.98 6.48
CA PRO A 39 -6.15 14.50 7.84
C PRO A 39 -4.75 14.61 8.47
N PRO A 40 -4.48 15.63 9.30
CA PRO A 40 -3.17 15.80 9.96
C PRO A 40 -2.73 14.57 10.74
N GLU A 41 -3.65 13.95 11.49
CA GLU A 41 -3.41 12.74 12.27
C GLU A 41 -2.89 11.57 11.41
N ALA A 42 -3.41 11.42 10.18
CA ALA A 42 -2.97 10.38 9.26
C ALA A 42 -1.56 10.66 8.72
N GLN A 43 -1.23 11.92 8.45
CA GLN A 43 0.10 12.34 7.99
C GLN A 43 1.15 12.19 9.09
N GLU A 44 0.81 12.55 10.33
CA GLU A 44 1.66 12.37 11.50
C GLU A 44 1.96 10.89 11.74
N LEU A 45 0.95 10.04 11.70
CA LEU A 45 1.12 8.59 11.85
C LEU A 45 1.99 8.00 10.73
N ALA A 46 1.79 8.42 9.48
CA ALA A 46 2.62 7.98 8.35
C ALA A 46 4.09 8.39 8.51
N THR A 47 4.33 9.59 9.04
CA THR A 47 5.67 10.11 9.33
C THR A 47 6.32 9.36 10.48
N GLU A 48 5.61 9.16 11.60
CA GLU A 48 6.10 8.44 12.77
C GLU A 48 6.48 6.98 12.44
N LYS A 49 5.66 6.32 11.61
CA LYS A 49 5.81 4.92 11.23
C LYS A 49 6.61 4.71 9.95
N GLU A 50 7.16 5.79 9.40
CA GLU A 50 8.07 5.81 8.25
C GLU A 50 7.52 5.08 7.02
N PHE A 51 6.32 5.46 6.58
CA PHE A 51 5.76 5.00 5.30
C PHE A 51 5.20 6.14 4.47
N GLU A 52 5.21 5.97 3.14
CA GLU A 52 4.69 6.96 2.20
C GLU A 52 3.16 6.92 2.16
N LEU A 53 2.52 8.08 2.31
CA LEU A 53 1.09 8.27 2.15
C LEU A 53 0.80 9.16 0.93
N LYS A 54 0.17 8.58 -0.09
CA LYS A 54 -0.22 9.27 -1.33
C LYS A 54 -1.65 8.91 -1.71
N GLY A 55 -2.36 9.85 -2.31
CA GLY A 55 -3.77 9.66 -2.66
C GLY A 55 -4.16 10.58 -3.80
N TYR A 56 -5.04 10.06 -4.66
CA TYR A 56 -5.47 10.72 -5.88
C TYR A 56 -6.97 10.53 -6.08
N ILE A 57 -7.60 11.50 -6.72
CA ILE A 57 -9.04 11.52 -6.95
C ILE A 57 -9.33 11.23 -8.42
N CYS A 58 -10.07 10.16 -8.67
CA CYS A 58 -10.62 9.80 -9.97
C CYS A 58 -12.09 10.22 -10.05
N ASP A 59 -12.34 11.40 -10.63
CA ASP A 59 -13.70 11.93 -10.79
C ASP A 59 -14.43 11.34 -12.01
N ALA A 60 -15.77 11.34 -11.94
CA ALA A 60 -16.66 11.01 -13.04
C ALA A 60 -17.62 12.18 -13.32
N ALA A 61 -18.19 12.22 -14.54
CA ALA A 61 -19.22 13.19 -14.88
C ALA A 61 -20.51 12.92 -14.08
N ALA A 62 -21.21 13.98 -13.71
CA ALA A 62 -22.48 13.86 -13.00
C ALA A 62 -23.55 13.23 -13.90
N GLU A 63 -24.27 12.24 -13.37
CA GLU A 63 -25.45 11.65 -14.03
C GLU A 63 -26.72 12.31 -13.49
N SER A 64 -27.73 12.49 -14.34
CA SER A 64 -29.05 13.00 -13.92
C SER A 64 -29.94 11.92 -13.30
N SER A 65 -29.64 10.64 -13.56
CA SER A 65 -30.44 9.49 -13.12
C SER A 65 -29.86 8.74 -11.93
N ARG A 66 -28.61 9.02 -11.54
CA ARG A 66 -27.91 8.32 -10.45
C ARG A 66 -27.13 9.29 -9.56
N SER A 67 -27.12 9.00 -8.27
CA SER A 67 -26.24 9.69 -7.33
C SER A 67 -24.79 9.22 -7.47
N LEU A 68 -23.86 10.08 -7.07
CA LEU A 68 -22.44 9.74 -7.00
C LEU A 68 -22.21 8.57 -6.02
N LYS A 69 -21.41 7.59 -6.45
CA LYS A 69 -20.97 6.46 -5.61
C LYS A 69 -19.47 6.61 -5.35
N VAL A 70 -19.13 7.51 -4.42
CA VAL A 70 -17.74 7.76 -4.04
C VAL A 70 -17.26 6.63 -3.14
N VAL A 71 -16.15 6.00 -3.52
CA VAL A 71 -15.49 4.95 -2.74
C VAL A 71 -14.00 5.28 -2.64
N ARG A 72 -13.44 5.20 -1.44
CA ARG A 72 -12.00 5.32 -1.19
C ARG A 72 -11.40 3.92 -1.09
N ILE A 73 -10.38 3.67 -1.90
CA ILE A 73 -9.63 2.42 -1.91
C ILE A 73 -8.18 2.67 -1.52
N ALA A 74 -7.54 1.71 -0.85
CA ALA A 74 -6.12 1.76 -0.53
C ALA A 74 -5.41 0.49 -1.01
N GLY A 75 -4.26 0.68 -1.66
CA GLY A 75 -3.30 -0.39 -1.92
C GLY A 75 -2.12 -0.23 -0.98
N VAL A 76 -1.74 -1.30 -0.29
CA VAL A 76 -0.62 -1.29 0.66
C VAL A 76 0.55 -2.10 0.10
N GLN A 77 1.73 -1.48 0.11
CA GLN A 77 2.99 -2.13 -0.22
C GLN A 77 3.93 -2.01 0.98
N ASN A 78 4.63 -3.10 1.32
CA ASN A 78 5.53 -3.14 2.46
C ASN A 78 6.72 -4.08 2.24
N LYS A 79 7.82 -3.79 2.94
CA LYS A 79 8.92 -4.72 3.14
C LYS A 79 8.67 -5.62 4.36
N ILE A 80 9.35 -6.77 4.41
CA ILE A 80 9.43 -7.60 5.62
C ILE A 80 10.12 -6.83 6.76
N VAL A 81 9.83 -7.23 8.00
CA VAL A 81 10.29 -6.50 9.19
C VAL A 81 11.52 -7.15 9.83
N LEU A 82 11.45 -8.46 10.10
CA LEU A 82 12.56 -9.20 10.71
C LEU A 82 13.37 -9.96 9.66
N ALA A 83 14.57 -10.39 10.05
CA ALA A 83 15.42 -11.24 9.23
C ALA A 83 14.72 -12.58 8.91
N THR A 84 14.98 -13.11 7.72
CA THR A 84 14.38 -14.37 7.24
C THR A 84 14.81 -15.60 8.04
N SER A 85 15.87 -15.49 8.85
CA SER A 85 16.35 -16.51 9.79
C SER A 85 15.65 -16.50 11.15
N ALA A 86 14.81 -15.49 11.45
CA ALA A 86 14.04 -15.43 12.69
C ALA A 86 12.90 -16.48 12.70
N PRO A 87 12.33 -16.82 13.87
CA PRO A 87 11.17 -17.73 13.92
C PRO A 87 10.00 -17.24 13.06
N VAL A 88 9.32 -18.16 12.37
CA VAL A 88 8.21 -17.87 11.43
C VAL A 88 7.12 -17.02 12.07
N THR A 89 6.71 -17.35 13.29
CA THR A 89 5.70 -16.61 14.05
C THR A 89 6.14 -15.18 14.36
N ALA A 90 7.40 -15.00 14.78
CA ALA A 90 7.95 -13.67 15.06
C ALA A 90 8.01 -12.80 13.80
N GLN A 91 8.40 -13.38 12.65
CA GLN A 91 8.39 -12.66 11.37
C GLN A 91 6.98 -12.18 10.99
N ARG A 92 6.00 -13.09 11.07
CA ARG A 92 4.60 -12.81 10.77
C ARG A 92 4.03 -11.73 11.70
N ASP A 93 4.22 -11.87 13.01
CA ASP A 93 3.65 -10.96 14.00
C ASP A 93 4.26 -9.55 13.88
N ALA A 94 5.54 -9.45 13.52
CA ALA A 94 6.18 -8.17 13.24
C ALA A 94 5.61 -7.49 11.98
N ILE A 95 5.29 -8.26 10.94
CA ILE A 95 4.58 -7.74 9.76
C ILE A 95 3.16 -7.29 10.14
N TRP A 96 2.43 -8.08 10.92
CA TRP A 96 1.08 -7.71 11.39
C TRP A 96 1.08 -6.39 12.16
N ALA A 97 2.04 -6.18 13.06
CA ALA A 97 2.16 -4.92 13.80
C ALA A 97 2.32 -3.73 12.85
N LYS A 98 3.19 -3.85 11.83
CA LYS A 98 3.37 -2.82 10.82
C LYS A 98 2.10 -2.57 10.00
N ILE A 99 1.45 -3.64 9.55
CA ILE A 99 0.22 -3.55 8.76
C ILE A 99 -0.94 -2.98 9.59
N SER A 100 -1.00 -3.28 10.89
CA SER A 100 -2.00 -2.69 11.80
C SER A 100 -1.89 -1.17 11.81
N ASP A 101 -0.68 -0.61 11.89
CA ASP A 101 -0.49 0.84 11.87
C ASP A 101 -0.86 1.47 10.51
N ILE A 102 -0.57 0.77 9.40
CA ILE A 102 -1.00 1.21 8.06
C ILE A 102 -2.53 1.16 7.90
N ILE A 103 -3.18 0.11 8.40
CA ILE A 103 -4.65 -0.01 8.38
C ILE A 103 -5.30 1.10 9.21
N LYS A 104 -4.75 1.43 10.38
CA LYS A 104 -5.21 2.59 11.18
C LYS A 104 -5.09 3.90 10.38
N CYS A 105 -3.96 4.13 9.71
CA CYS A 105 -3.79 5.30 8.85
C CYS A 105 -4.81 5.34 7.70
N ALA A 106 -5.06 4.20 7.05
CA ALA A 106 -6.08 4.09 6.00
C ALA A 106 -7.50 4.37 6.54
N ALA A 107 -7.81 3.92 7.76
CA ALA A 107 -9.08 4.20 8.42
C ALA A 107 -9.25 5.70 8.71
N LEU A 108 -8.20 6.38 9.22
CA LEU A 108 -8.19 7.85 9.37
C LEU A 108 -8.42 8.56 8.04
N CYS A 109 -7.87 8.02 6.94
CA CYS A 109 -8.10 8.51 5.58
C CYS A 109 -9.51 8.18 5.03
N GLY A 110 -10.38 7.53 5.80
CA GLY A 110 -11.75 7.18 5.39
C GLY A 110 -11.81 6.13 4.28
N VAL A 111 -10.80 5.25 4.18
CA VAL A 111 -10.76 4.16 3.20
C VAL A 111 -11.89 3.16 3.45
N ASN A 112 -12.59 2.76 2.39
CA ASN A 112 -13.66 1.76 2.46
C ASN A 112 -13.16 0.34 2.14
N ILE A 113 -12.20 0.23 1.22
CA ILE A 113 -11.65 -1.06 0.77
C ILE A 113 -10.13 -0.95 0.79
N LEU A 114 -9.47 -1.83 1.52
CA LEU A 114 -8.01 -1.91 1.59
C LEU A 114 -7.55 -3.26 1.05
N CYS A 115 -6.47 -3.24 0.26
CA CYS A 115 -5.85 -4.43 -0.30
C CYS A 115 -4.37 -4.50 0.10
N LEU A 116 -3.92 -5.69 0.51
CA LEU A 116 -2.53 -5.99 0.86
C LEU A 116 -1.85 -6.71 -0.31
N GLN A 117 -0.53 -6.59 -0.40
CA GLN A 117 0.25 -7.27 -1.44
C GLN A 117 0.18 -8.80 -1.34
N GLU A 118 0.57 -9.48 -2.42
CA GLU A 118 0.66 -10.94 -2.45
C GLU A 118 1.57 -11.47 -1.34
N ALA A 119 1.14 -12.58 -0.70
CA ALA A 119 1.86 -13.25 0.36
C ALA A 119 2.41 -12.30 1.45
N TRP A 120 1.66 -11.23 1.75
CA TRP A 120 2.13 -10.12 2.60
C TRP A 120 2.64 -10.54 3.97
N THR A 121 2.19 -11.68 4.51
CA THR A 121 2.55 -12.20 5.84
C THR A 121 3.91 -12.89 5.93
N MET A 122 4.62 -13.04 4.80
CA MET A 122 5.87 -13.80 4.75
C MET A 122 6.91 -13.17 3.82
N PRO A 123 8.20 -13.49 3.97
CA PRO A 123 9.17 -13.25 2.91
C PRO A 123 8.80 -14.05 1.67
N PHE A 124 9.11 -13.50 0.49
CA PHE A 124 8.87 -14.18 -0.79
C PHE A 124 9.91 -15.30 -1.01
N ALA A 125 9.79 -16.37 -0.23
CA ALA A 125 10.79 -17.42 -0.09
C ALA A 125 10.76 -18.48 -1.21
N PHE A 126 9.81 -18.40 -2.15
CA PHE A 126 9.65 -19.41 -3.21
C PHE A 126 10.88 -19.56 -4.12
N CYS A 127 11.73 -18.53 -4.19
CA CYS A 127 12.99 -18.58 -4.92
C CYS A 127 13.97 -19.64 -4.38
N THR A 128 13.87 -20.00 -3.10
CA THR A 128 14.73 -21.01 -2.46
C THR A 128 14.36 -22.44 -2.87
N ARG A 129 13.09 -22.66 -3.26
CA ARG A 129 12.47 -23.98 -3.48
C ARG A 129 12.43 -24.88 -2.23
N GLU A 130 12.85 -24.37 -1.08
CA GLU A 130 12.86 -25.10 0.16
C GLU A 130 11.45 -25.21 0.73
N LYS A 131 11.13 -26.35 1.35
CA LYS A 131 9.81 -26.53 2.00
C LYS A 131 9.81 -26.02 3.43
N ARG A 132 10.89 -26.25 4.18
CA ARG A 132 11.02 -25.83 5.58
C ARG A 132 12.03 -24.69 5.70
N PRO A 133 11.78 -23.69 6.55
CA PRO A 133 10.57 -23.51 7.38
C PRO A 133 9.39 -22.90 6.63
N TRP A 134 9.51 -22.58 5.33
CA TRP A 134 8.56 -21.72 4.61
C TRP A 134 7.11 -22.21 4.56
N ALA A 135 6.88 -23.52 4.51
CA ALA A 135 5.52 -24.09 4.53
C ALA A 135 4.79 -23.85 5.86
N GLU A 136 5.49 -23.49 6.93
CA GLU A 136 4.88 -23.16 8.23
C GLU A 136 4.12 -21.82 8.21
N PHE A 137 4.35 -20.96 7.21
CA PHE A 137 3.55 -19.75 7.00
C PHE A 137 2.14 -20.04 6.46
N ALA A 138 1.87 -21.26 5.99
CA ALA A 138 0.56 -21.62 5.46
C ALA A 138 -0.48 -21.68 6.60
N GLU A 139 -1.58 -20.95 6.42
CA GLU A 139 -2.67 -20.86 7.38
C GLU A 139 -4.01 -21.17 6.71
N PRO A 140 -5.02 -21.68 7.45
CA PRO A 140 -6.38 -21.84 6.91
C PRO A 140 -6.96 -20.49 6.46
N ALA A 141 -7.56 -20.44 5.26
CA ALA A 141 -8.03 -19.18 4.67
C ALA A 141 -9.10 -18.46 5.51
N GLU A 142 -10.07 -19.20 6.06
CA GLU A 142 -11.25 -18.60 6.72
C GLU A 142 -11.07 -18.41 8.23
N ILE A 143 -10.28 -19.27 8.87
CA ILE A 143 -10.15 -19.36 10.34
C ILE A 143 -8.71 -19.23 10.84
N GLY A 144 -7.77 -19.02 9.92
CA GLY A 144 -6.37 -18.80 10.23
C GLY A 144 -6.17 -17.55 11.08
N PRO A 145 -5.07 -17.48 11.83
CA PRO A 145 -4.85 -16.38 12.75
C PRO A 145 -4.66 -15.05 12.02
N THR A 146 -4.12 -15.03 10.78
CA THR A 146 -4.09 -13.81 9.95
C THR A 146 -5.50 -13.29 9.63
N THR A 147 -6.42 -14.17 9.23
CA THR A 147 -7.80 -13.78 8.91
C THR A 147 -8.52 -13.23 10.14
N LYS A 148 -8.32 -13.87 11.31
CA LYS A 148 -8.86 -13.37 12.59
C LYS A 148 -8.28 -12.02 12.99
N PHE A 149 -6.97 -11.83 12.79
CA PHE A 149 -6.33 -10.52 12.99
C PHE A 149 -6.96 -9.45 12.09
N LEU A 150 -7.12 -9.72 10.79
CA LEU A 150 -7.74 -8.78 9.85
C LEU A 150 -9.21 -8.47 10.19
N GLN A 151 -9.96 -9.46 10.68
CA GLN A 151 -11.33 -9.25 11.17
C GLN A 151 -11.37 -8.30 12.38
N GLN A 152 -10.36 -8.30 13.23
CA GLN A 152 -10.30 -7.41 14.40
C GLN A 152 -9.93 -5.98 14.03
N VAL A 153 -8.98 -5.80 13.10
CA VAL A 153 -8.54 -4.45 12.68
C VAL A 153 -9.43 -3.82 11.61
N GLY A 154 -10.30 -4.61 10.98
CA GLY A 154 -11.25 -4.15 9.96
C GLY A 154 -12.67 -3.90 10.47
N GLN A 155 -12.93 -4.07 11.78
CA GLN A 155 -14.17 -3.68 12.46
C GLN A 155 -14.13 -2.21 12.86
#